data_AF-A0A7S2AHH2-F1
#
_entry.id   AF-A0A7S2AHH2-F1
#
_cell.length_a   1.000
_cell.length_b   1.000
_cell.length_c   1.000
_cell.angle_alpha   90.00
_cell.angle_beta   90.00
_cell.angle_gamma   90.00
#
_symmetry.space_group_name_H-M   'P 1'
#
loop_
_entity.id
_entity.type
_entity.pdbx_description
1 polymer ?
#
loop_
_entity_poly.entity_id
_entity_poly.type
_entity_poly.pdbx_seq_one_letter_code
_entity_poly.pdbx_strand_id
1 'polypeptide(L)'
;GAGGACPQMIPQAVQTQIAPVKYTEHRIMDFAKKRGIMSRGKAADGAMQPLRLRGKTSDLVFLAKPQTLEEFDFCNPGSASAQAQRNLKFKVPAKLAGDAKDFSGFAMWTRLVIDDEHAVEVRGQKQTS
;
A
#
# COMPACT_ATOMS: atom_id res chain seq x y z
N GLY A 1 -4.87 37.75 -13.79
CA GLY A 1 -5.77 36.61 -14.01
C GLY A 1 -6.30 36.18 -12.66
N ALA A 2 -7.61 35.96 -12.54
CA ALA A 2 -8.26 35.60 -11.28
C ALA A 2 -7.68 34.28 -10.75
N GLY A 3 -6.82 34.36 -9.74
CA GLY A 3 -6.37 33.21 -8.96
C GLY A 3 -7.52 32.79 -8.06
N GLY A 4 -8.35 31.86 -8.54
CA GLY A 4 -9.33 31.20 -7.70
C GLY A 4 -8.59 30.41 -6.63
N ALA A 5 -8.64 30.88 -5.39
CA ALA A 5 -8.12 30.14 -4.25
C ALA A 5 -8.82 28.79 -4.18
N CYS A 6 -8.05 27.70 -4.16
CA CYS A 6 -8.61 26.38 -3.90
C CYS A 6 -9.36 26.43 -2.55
N PRO A 7 -10.61 25.94 -2.47
CA PRO A 7 -11.25 25.76 -1.18
C PRO A 7 -10.38 24.84 -0.31
N GLN A 8 -10.05 25.26 0.91
CA GLN A 8 -9.23 24.48 1.83
C GLN A 8 -10.00 23.21 2.23
N MET A 9 -9.84 22.15 1.45
CA MET A 9 -10.44 20.84 1.68
C MET A 9 -9.64 20.10 2.75
N ILE A 10 -10.34 19.39 3.64
CA ILE A 10 -9.72 18.48 4.60
C ILE A 10 -10.26 17.07 4.31
N PRO A 11 -9.43 16.12 3.84
CA PRO A 11 -8.00 16.28 3.50
C PRO A 11 -7.78 17.10 2.20
N GLN A 12 -6.61 17.73 2.09
CA GLN A 12 -6.15 18.39 0.85
C GLN A 12 -5.82 17.38 -0.25
N ALA A 13 -5.26 16.22 0.13
CA ALA A 13 -4.98 15.14 -0.80
C ALA A 13 -5.11 13.76 -0.15
N VAL A 14 -5.40 12.76 -0.98
CA VAL A 14 -5.39 11.34 -0.60
C VAL A 14 -4.36 10.63 -1.45
N GLN A 15 -3.42 9.95 -0.81
CA GLN A 15 -2.35 9.21 -1.48
C GLN A 15 -2.47 7.71 -1.18
N THR A 16 -2.42 6.88 -2.21
CA THR A 16 -2.23 5.44 -2.06
C THR A 16 -0.74 5.18 -1.94
N GLN A 17 -0.30 4.68 -0.79
CA GLN A 17 1.08 4.24 -0.56
C GLN A 17 1.20 2.75 -0.87
N ILE A 18 2.33 2.35 -1.43
CA ILE A 18 2.64 0.95 -1.76
C ILE A 18 4.09 0.63 -1.38
N ALA A 19 4.32 -0.56 -0.83
CA ALA A 19 5.66 -1.06 -0.52
C ALA A 19 5.78 -2.57 -0.73
N PRO A 20 6.93 -3.07 -1.23
CA PRO A 20 7.18 -4.50 -1.32
C PRO A 20 7.41 -5.09 0.07
N VAL A 21 6.81 -6.25 0.34
CA VAL A 21 6.88 -6.92 1.64
C VAL A 21 7.21 -8.41 1.54
N LYS A 22 7.71 -8.95 2.65
CA LYS A 22 7.79 -10.37 2.95
C LYS A 22 6.84 -10.69 4.11
N TYR A 23 6.01 -11.71 3.94
CA TYR A 23 5.24 -12.29 5.05
C TYR A 23 6.11 -13.28 5.82
N THR A 24 6.22 -13.10 7.14
CA THR A 24 7.00 -13.99 8.03
C THR A 24 6.13 -15.01 8.77
N GLU A 25 4.85 -14.70 9.05
CA GLU A 25 3.95 -15.66 9.73
C GLU A 25 3.24 -16.64 8.80
N HIS A 26 3.22 -17.90 9.24
CA HIS A 26 2.62 -19.05 8.57
C HIS A 26 1.08 -19.01 8.43
N ARG A 27 0.36 -18.22 9.25
CA ARG A 27 -1.13 -18.20 9.24
C ARG A 27 -1.72 -17.53 8.00
N ILE A 28 -1.09 -16.46 7.50
CA ILE A 28 -1.41 -15.91 6.17
C ILE A 28 -0.95 -16.89 5.08
N MET A 29 0.14 -17.63 5.32
CA MET A 29 0.51 -18.71 4.42
C MET A 29 -0.47 -19.90 4.43
N ASP A 30 -1.38 -20.07 5.40
CA ASP A 30 -2.47 -21.04 5.27
C ASP A 30 -3.51 -20.57 4.24
N PHE A 31 -3.68 -19.26 4.07
CA PHE A 31 -4.35 -18.69 2.89
C PHE A 31 -3.53 -18.93 1.63
N ALA A 32 -2.20 -18.83 1.67
CA ALA A 32 -1.33 -19.18 0.53
C ALA A 32 -1.35 -20.70 0.21
N LYS A 33 -1.49 -21.58 1.21
CA LYS A 33 -1.59 -23.04 1.06
C LYS A 33 -2.97 -23.47 0.56
N LYS A 34 -4.04 -22.74 0.89
CA LYS A 34 -5.42 -23.06 0.47
C LYS A 34 -5.90 -22.28 -0.76
N ARG A 35 -5.29 -21.12 -1.09
CA ARG A 35 -5.73 -20.17 -2.13
C ARG A 35 -4.60 -19.34 -2.79
N GLY A 36 -3.32 -19.65 -2.58
CA GLY A 36 -2.20 -18.85 -3.08
C GLY A 36 -1.44 -19.46 -4.26
N ILE A 37 -0.96 -18.58 -5.13
CA ILE A 37 -0.12 -18.87 -6.30
C ILE A 37 1.19 -19.50 -5.81
N MET A 38 1.29 -20.83 -5.87
CA MET A 38 2.58 -21.51 -5.81
C MET A 38 3.35 -21.13 -7.08
N SER A 39 4.65 -20.81 -6.98
CA SER A 39 5.51 -20.39 -8.10
C SER A 39 5.61 -21.41 -9.25
N ARG A 40 4.96 -22.57 -9.11
CA ARG A 40 4.90 -23.69 -10.06
C ARG A 40 3.48 -24.23 -10.30
N GLY A 41 2.44 -23.59 -9.78
CA GLY A 41 1.05 -24.07 -9.83
C GLY A 41 0.08 -23.06 -10.45
N LYS A 42 -1.07 -23.54 -10.91
CA LYS A 42 -2.18 -22.68 -11.36
C LYS A 42 -2.65 -21.84 -10.17
N ALA A 43 -2.69 -20.52 -10.33
CA ALA A 43 -3.26 -19.62 -9.33
C ALA A 43 -4.70 -20.07 -9.00
N ALA A 44 -4.99 -20.27 -7.72
CA ALA A 44 -6.35 -20.55 -7.30
C ALA A 44 -7.25 -19.32 -7.52
N ASP A 45 -8.55 -19.55 -7.74
CA ASP A 45 -9.50 -18.46 -7.91
C ASP A 45 -9.48 -17.51 -6.70
N GLY A 46 -9.35 -16.21 -6.96
CA GLY A 46 -9.23 -15.17 -5.94
C GLY A 46 -7.80 -14.84 -5.49
N ALA A 47 -6.78 -15.55 -5.97
CA ALA A 47 -5.38 -15.26 -5.64
C ALA A 47 -4.87 -13.90 -6.15
N MET A 48 -5.59 -13.30 -7.11
CA MET A 48 -5.32 -11.97 -7.67
C MET A 48 -6.07 -10.84 -6.94
N GLN A 49 -6.86 -11.15 -5.91
CA GLN A 49 -7.61 -10.14 -5.16
C GLN A 49 -6.78 -9.57 -4.01
N PRO A 50 -6.91 -8.26 -3.71
CA PRO A 50 -6.25 -7.66 -2.56
C PRO A 50 -6.79 -8.26 -1.26
N LEU A 51 -5.88 -8.54 -0.32
CA LEU A 51 -6.23 -9.06 1.00
C LEU A 51 -6.15 -7.94 2.03
N ARG A 52 -7.21 -7.83 2.84
CA ARG A 52 -7.25 -6.86 3.93
C ARG A 52 -6.56 -7.44 5.17
N LEU A 53 -5.40 -6.91 5.50
CA LEU A 53 -4.66 -7.27 6.72
C LEU A 53 -5.20 -6.50 7.93
N ARG A 54 -5.27 -7.16 9.10
CA ARG A 54 -5.69 -6.53 10.36
C ARG A 54 -4.47 -5.85 11.01
N GLY A 55 -4.67 -4.67 11.61
CA GLY A 55 -3.63 -3.71 12.01
C GLY A 55 -2.68 -4.11 13.16
N LYS A 56 -2.52 -5.40 13.45
CA LYS A 56 -1.54 -5.94 14.42
C LYS A 56 -0.61 -6.98 13.80
N THR A 57 -0.43 -6.96 12.48
CA THR A 57 0.47 -7.88 11.80
C THR A 57 1.91 -7.38 11.98
N SER A 58 2.61 -7.91 12.98
CA SER A 58 4.08 -7.84 13.14
C SER A 58 4.83 -8.61 12.05
N ASP A 59 4.07 -9.22 11.15
CA ASP A 59 4.52 -10.33 10.31
C ASP A 59 4.86 -9.86 8.90
N LEU A 60 4.97 -8.54 8.74
CA LEU A 60 5.32 -7.87 7.50
C LEU A 60 6.70 -7.25 7.66
N VAL A 61 7.64 -7.80 6.90
CA VAL A 61 8.93 -7.14 6.71
C VAL A 61 8.86 -6.31 5.44
N PHE A 62 9.00 -4.99 5.59
CA PHE A 62 9.11 -4.09 4.46
C PHE A 62 10.48 -4.21 3.80
N LEU A 63 10.50 -4.55 2.52
CA LEU A 63 11.73 -4.77 1.75
C LEU A 63 12.32 -3.45 1.22
N ALA A 64 11.52 -2.40 1.13
CA ALA A 64 11.94 -1.07 0.70
C ALA A 64 11.07 0.02 1.33
N LYS A 65 11.50 1.27 1.21
CA LYS A 65 10.67 2.42 1.59
C LYS A 65 9.40 2.48 0.73
N PRO A 66 8.25 2.89 1.30
CA PRO A 66 7.02 3.06 0.56
C PRO A 66 7.14 4.13 -0.52
N GLN A 67 6.37 3.98 -1.60
CA GLN A 67 6.23 4.98 -2.65
C GLN A 67 4.75 5.28 -2.88
N THR A 68 4.46 6.47 -3.39
CA THR A 68 3.10 6.88 -3.76
C THR A 68 2.72 6.25 -5.09
N LEU A 69 1.70 5.39 -5.08
CA LEU A 69 1.13 4.76 -6.26
C LEU A 69 0.12 5.68 -6.94
N GLU A 70 -0.75 6.32 -6.17
CA GLU A 70 -1.80 7.21 -6.69
C GLU A 70 -1.92 8.39 -5.74
N GLU A 71 -2.31 9.53 -6.31
CA GLU A 71 -2.56 10.75 -5.56
C GLU A 71 -3.80 11.42 -6.15
N PHE A 72 -4.74 11.74 -5.28
CA PHE A 72 -5.91 12.52 -5.59
C PHE A 72 -5.79 13.84 -4.82
N ASP A 73 -5.51 14.91 -5.56
CA ASP A 73 -5.48 16.28 -5.04
C ASP A 73 -6.87 16.91 -5.18
N PHE A 74 -7.50 17.26 -4.05
CA PHE A 74 -8.83 17.86 -4.04
C PHE A 74 -8.85 19.28 -4.59
N CYS A 75 -7.69 19.96 -4.65
CA CYS A 75 -7.54 21.25 -5.30
C CYS A 75 -7.44 21.15 -6.82
N ASN A 76 -7.01 20.01 -7.35
CA ASN A 76 -6.80 19.78 -8.77
C ASN A 76 -7.41 18.44 -9.19
N PRO A 77 -8.75 18.34 -9.31
CA PRO A 77 -9.42 17.08 -9.65
C PRO A 77 -9.04 16.53 -11.04
N GLY A 78 -8.49 17.37 -11.92
CA GLY A 78 -7.93 16.94 -13.21
C GLY A 78 -6.60 16.19 -13.12
N SER A 79 -5.94 16.17 -11.96
CA SER A 79 -4.70 15.41 -11.74
C SER A 79 -4.94 13.90 -11.61
N ALA A 80 -6.18 13.51 -11.28
CA ALA A 80 -6.59 12.12 -11.13
C ALA A 80 -6.87 11.49 -12.50
N SER A 81 -5.83 11.20 -13.29
CA SER A 81 -6.00 10.37 -14.48
C SER A 81 -6.40 8.97 -14.03
N ALA A 82 -7.65 8.60 -14.27
CA ALA A 82 -8.30 7.39 -13.75
C ALA A 82 -7.65 6.05 -14.17
N GLN A 83 -6.61 6.06 -15.03
CA GLN A 83 -5.96 4.86 -15.57
C GLN A 83 -4.46 5.07 -15.84
N ALA A 84 -3.71 5.62 -14.88
CA ALA A 84 -2.26 5.74 -15.01
C ALA A 84 -1.55 4.40 -14.77
N GLN A 85 -1.02 3.77 -15.82
CA GLN A 85 0.01 2.75 -15.64
C GLN A 85 1.27 3.41 -15.06
N ARG A 86 1.70 2.99 -13.86
CA ARG A 86 2.93 3.51 -13.23
C ARG A 86 3.98 2.44 -13.07
N ASN A 87 5.22 2.79 -13.41
CA ASN A 87 6.39 1.96 -13.18
C ASN A 87 7.12 2.44 -11.92
N LEU A 88 7.09 1.63 -10.85
CA LEU A 88 7.77 1.92 -9.59
C LEU A 88 9.07 1.12 -9.50
N LYS A 89 10.15 1.76 -9.03
CA LYS A 89 11.45 1.12 -8.80
C LYS A 89 11.81 1.17 -7.32
N PHE A 90 11.80 0.02 -6.67
CA PHE A 90 12.14 -0.09 -5.25
C PHE A 90 13.61 -0.47 -5.06
N LYS A 91 14.34 0.35 -4.30
CA LYS A 91 15.72 0.02 -3.88
C LYS A 91 15.65 -0.85 -2.63
N VAL A 92 15.94 -2.14 -2.78
CA VAL A 92 15.95 -3.11 -1.68
C VAL A 92 17.34 -3.11 -1.04
N PRO A 93 17.48 -2.77 0.27
CA PRO A 93 18.75 -2.83 0.97
C PRO A 93 19.33 -4.25 1.02
N ALA A 94 20.66 -4.36 1.02
CA ALA A 94 21.35 -5.66 1.13
C ALA A 94 21.16 -6.34 2.50
N LYS A 95 20.90 -5.55 3.55
CA LYS A 95 20.58 -6.04 4.90
C LYS A 95 19.14 -5.65 5.23
N LEU A 96 18.30 -6.65 5.47
CA LEU A 96 16.90 -6.49 5.85
C LEU A 96 16.66 -7.09 7.24
N ALA A 97 15.65 -6.59 7.93
CA ALA A 97 15.25 -7.14 9.22
C ALA A 97 14.81 -8.61 9.07
N GLY A 98 15.26 -9.48 9.98
CA GLY A 98 14.84 -10.88 10.03
C GLY A 98 15.25 -11.75 8.84
N ASP A 99 16.32 -11.41 8.12
CA ASP A 99 16.82 -12.14 6.94
C ASP A 99 15.77 -12.37 5.84
N ALA A 100 14.82 -11.45 5.71
CA ALA A 100 13.81 -11.48 4.66
C ALA A 100 14.45 -11.33 3.28
N LYS A 101 14.71 -12.45 2.59
CA LYS A 101 15.36 -12.48 1.27
C LYS A 101 14.38 -12.59 0.10
N ASP A 102 13.12 -12.93 0.38
CA ASP A 102 12.13 -13.20 -0.66
C ASP A 102 11.05 -12.13 -0.75
N PHE A 103 10.57 -11.88 -1.97
CA PHE A 103 9.39 -11.08 -2.22
C PHE A 103 8.12 -11.91 -2.03
N SER A 104 7.11 -11.36 -1.35
CA SER A 104 5.80 -12.04 -1.21
C SER A 104 4.61 -11.25 -1.76
N GLY A 105 4.78 -9.96 -2.01
CA GLY A 105 3.72 -9.12 -2.54
C GLY A 105 3.91 -7.66 -2.15
N PHE A 106 2.84 -6.88 -2.33
CA PHE A 106 2.80 -5.47 -1.97
C PHE A 106 1.82 -5.24 -0.82
N ALA A 107 2.25 -4.45 0.15
CA ALA A 107 1.35 -3.84 1.13
C ALA A 107 0.91 -2.48 0.59
N MET A 108 -0.39 -2.17 0.76
CA MET A 108 -0.99 -0.92 0.34
C MET A 108 -1.78 -0.29 1.50
N TRP A 109 -1.70 1.03 1.63
CA TRP A 109 -2.48 1.79 2.61
C TRP A 109 -2.71 3.21 2.12
N THR A 110 -3.62 3.91 2.78
CA THR A 110 -3.96 5.29 2.45
C THR A 110 -3.19 6.24 3.38
N ARG A 111 -2.61 7.27 2.79
CA ARG A 111 -2.08 8.45 3.49
C ARG A 111 -2.99 9.64 3.17
N LEU A 112 -3.58 10.23 4.20
CA LEU A 112 -4.39 11.44 4.11
C LEU A 112 -3.46 12.63 4.38
N VAL A 113 -3.36 13.57 3.44
CA VAL A 113 -2.63 14.83 3.62
C VAL A 113 -3.67 15.87 4.03
N ILE A 114 -3.59 16.33 5.27
CA ILE A 114 -4.54 17.31 5.82
C ILE A 114 -4.17 18.71 5.36
N ASP A 115 -2.87 19.04 5.47
CA ASP A 115 -2.26 20.29 5.02
C ASP A 115 -0.75 20.06 4.73
N ASP A 116 -0.01 21.15 4.48
CA ASP A 116 1.43 21.11 4.16
C ASP A 116 2.30 20.49 5.29
N GLU A 117 1.81 20.47 6.52
CA GLU A 117 2.55 20.03 7.70
C GLU A 117 2.01 18.70 8.27
N HIS A 118 0.74 18.39 8.04
CA HIS A 118 0.03 17.29 8.67
C HIS A 118 -0.39 16.21 7.68
N ALA A 119 0.02 14.97 7.97
CA ALA A 119 -0.47 13.80 7.26
C ALA A 119 -0.78 12.65 8.22
N VAL A 120 -1.85 11.92 7.95
CA VAL A 120 -2.30 10.75 8.71
C VAL A 120 -2.17 9.51 7.82
N GLU A 121 -1.44 8.51 8.29
CA GLU A 121 -1.38 7.21 7.63
C GLU A 121 -2.42 6.25 8.21
N VAL A 122 -3.36 5.80 7.38
CA VAL A 122 -4.41 4.86 7.77
C VAL A 122 -3.91 3.44 7.51
N ARG A 123 -3.15 2.90 8.47
CA ARG A 123 -2.56 1.56 8.42
C ARG A 123 -3.41 0.55 9.23
N GLY A 124 -4.32 -0.14 8.54
CA GLY A 124 -5.20 -1.14 9.15
C GLY A 124 -6.27 -0.54 10.08
N GLN A 125 -7.45 -1.17 10.14
CA GLN A 125 -8.48 -0.77 11.11
C GLN A 125 -8.31 -1.56 12.41
N LYS A 126 -8.33 -0.85 13.55
CA LYS A 126 -8.59 -1.46 14.86
C LYS A 126 -10.05 -1.93 14.83
N GLN A 127 -10.30 -3.21 15.11
CA GLN A 127 -11.69 -3.66 15.30
C GLN A 127 -12.25 -2.88 16.50
N THR A 128 -13.30 -2.10 16.27
CA THR A 128 -14.24 -1.76 17.33
C THR A 128 -14.92 -3.08 17.69
N SER A 129 -14.54 -3.63 18.84
CA SER A 129 -15.25 -4.73 19.51
C SER A 129 -16.68 -4.32 19.82
#